data_AF-A0A6C0E6Q0-F1
#
_entry.id   AF-A0A6C0E6Q0-F1
#
_cell.length_a   1.000
_cell.length_b   1.000
_cell.length_c   1.000
_cell.angle_alpha   90.00
_cell.angle_beta   90.00
_cell.angle_gamma   90.00
#
_symmetry.space_group_name_H-M   'P 1'
#
loop_
_entity.id
_entity.type
_entity.pdbx_description
1 polymer ?
#
loop_
_entity_poly.entity_id
_entity_poly.type
_entity_poly.pdbx_seq_one_letter_code
_entity_poly.pdbx_strand_id
1 'polypeptide(L)'
;MDATYRQLDINTRNERLDKFLTANPEVSFFHSKQKRYYPYARNARYITFDSAPEFGQLAQVKIPRYGHLVGDIAIEFDLPTLTSNVNVSYCNNIGHALIDWIEIEIGGIVFDRLYGLWLHICREIFEKKDQRDTHRELTYYFENMTTNSFPGGEKVIVPLNFWFNKIASHFLPLSAISNQDVIIKLKLNPFSKLWVSDNSLPPNGTYKLTNLRLLVDYYVLDDHQQRMFSPIYDNDHNVSLYPPKLTYLITQTQRIQINIPSGKTKVSVDMDSFNYPVAFLIWVLRRIDVSTNNDWFNFTNVLTGTPSDPLQKAQLYHAEKERTDEISAKILRLYEPLKFVGHSSNNYIYTYFFNLYPNNKTQPSGSSNFSFMNDSNLVLSLIDNLPEMELHLYAVNYNMMNIDKGTSWLEYILSN
;
A
#
# COMPACT_ATOMS: atom_id res chain seq x y z
N MET A 1 -35.61 -38.26 -36.02
CA MET A 1 -35.87 -36.91 -35.48
C MET A 1 -35.17 -36.82 -34.14
N ASP A 2 -33.89 -36.46 -34.14
CA ASP A 2 -33.18 -36.06 -32.92
C ASP A 2 -31.97 -35.24 -33.34
N ALA A 3 -32.22 -34.16 -34.09
CA ALA A 3 -31.34 -33.02 -34.00
C ALA A 3 -31.56 -32.48 -32.58
N THR A 4 -30.74 -32.98 -31.65
CA THR A 4 -30.73 -32.55 -30.25
C THR A 4 -30.81 -31.03 -30.20
N TYR A 5 -31.65 -30.47 -29.33
CA TYR A 5 -31.98 -29.04 -29.19
C TYR A 5 -30.80 -28.06 -29.41
N ARG A 6 -29.57 -28.48 -29.13
CA ARG A 6 -28.30 -27.78 -29.38
C ARG A 6 -28.06 -27.37 -30.84
N GLN A 7 -28.49 -28.17 -31.81
CA GLN A 7 -28.30 -27.85 -33.23
C GLN A 7 -29.33 -26.81 -33.72
N LEU A 8 -30.49 -26.74 -33.06
CA LEU A 8 -31.47 -25.68 -33.28
C LEU A 8 -30.93 -24.32 -32.83
N ASP A 9 -30.26 -24.23 -31.67
CA ASP A 9 -29.70 -22.96 -31.14
C ASP A 9 -28.60 -22.35 -32.03
N ILE A 10 -27.87 -23.16 -32.80
CA ILE A 10 -26.88 -22.67 -33.77
C ILE A 10 -27.57 -22.14 -35.02
N ASN A 11 -28.65 -22.81 -35.43
CA ASN A 11 -29.38 -22.51 -36.66
C ASN A 11 -30.37 -21.34 -36.51
N THR A 12 -30.66 -20.88 -35.29
CA THR A 12 -31.49 -19.69 -35.01
C THR A 12 -30.73 -18.37 -35.15
N ARG A 13 -29.42 -18.41 -35.42
CA ARG A 13 -28.60 -17.21 -35.60
C ARG A 13 -29.05 -16.41 -36.81
N ASN A 14 -29.15 -15.08 -36.64
CA ASN A 14 -29.60 -14.17 -37.67
C ASN A 14 -28.44 -13.26 -38.11
N GLU A 15 -28.11 -13.31 -39.40
CA GLU A 15 -27.01 -12.56 -40.01
C GLU A 15 -27.07 -11.04 -39.81
N ARG A 16 -28.25 -10.46 -39.49
CA ARG A 16 -28.34 -9.01 -39.19
C ARG A 16 -28.00 -8.66 -37.74
N LEU A 17 -28.30 -9.55 -36.78
CA LEU A 17 -28.15 -9.27 -35.35
C LEU A 17 -26.81 -9.80 -34.82
N ASP A 18 -26.41 -11.01 -35.23
CA ASP A 18 -25.21 -11.69 -34.72
C ASP A 18 -23.92 -11.27 -35.43
N LYS A 19 -24.02 -10.41 -36.45
CA LYS A 19 -22.89 -9.94 -37.25
C LYS A 19 -21.81 -9.25 -36.41
N PHE A 20 -22.21 -8.42 -35.45
CA PHE A 20 -21.27 -7.68 -34.61
C PHE A 20 -20.58 -8.55 -33.56
N LEU A 21 -21.06 -9.78 -33.34
CA LEU A 21 -20.54 -10.68 -32.31
C LEU A 21 -19.75 -11.85 -32.90
N THR A 22 -20.23 -12.43 -34.00
CA THR A 22 -19.73 -13.73 -34.48
C THR A 22 -19.41 -13.80 -35.97
N ALA A 23 -19.73 -12.77 -36.76
CA ALA A 23 -19.29 -12.76 -38.16
C ALA A 23 -17.78 -12.48 -38.23
N ASN A 24 -17.07 -13.24 -39.08
CA ASN A 24 -15.61 -13.20 -39.22
C ASN A 24 -14.90 -13.25 -37.84
N PRO A 25 -15.06 -14.33 -37.06
CA PRO A 25 -14.59 -14.40 -35.69
C PRO A 25 -13.07 -14.27 -35.61
N GLU A 26 -12.59 -13.30 -34.84
CA GLU A 26 -11.16 -13.03 -34.63
C GLU A 26 -10.57 -13.87 -33.49
N VAL A 27 -11.43 -14.33 -32.57
CA VAL A 27 -11.05 -15.11 -31.40
C VAL A 27 -11.88 -16.38 -31.32
N SER A 28 -11.28 -17.46 -30.81
CA SER A 28 -11.98 -18.71 -30.50
C SER A 28 -11.80 -19.04 -29.03
N PHE A 29 -12.90 -19.33 -28.33
CA PHE A 29 -12.86 -19.78 -26.94
C PHE A 29 -12.35 -21.21 -26.79
N PHE A 30 -12.21 -21.95 -27.90
CA PHE A 30 -11.79 -23.35 -27.91
C PHE A 30 -10.34 -23.54 -28.36
N HIS A 31 -9.62 -22.45 -28.68
CA HIS A 31 -8.22 -22.49 -29.04
C HIS A 31 -7.46 -21.33 -28.40
N SER A 32 -6.68 -21.62 -27.36
CA SER A 32 -5.86 -20.62 -26.67
C SER A 32 -4.46 -20.56 -27.29
N LYS A 33 -4.10 -19.41 -27.89
CA LYS A 33 -2.73 -19.12 -28.30
C LYS A 33 -1.95 -18.59 -27.10
N GLN A 34 -1.03 -19.40 -26.58
CA GLN A 34 -0.13 -18.97 -25.51
C GLN A 34 1.03 -18.13 -26.07
N LYS A 35 1.36 -17.03 -25.39
CA LYS A 35 2.55 -16.22 -25.71
C LYS A 35 3.78 -16.90 -25.12
N ARG A 36 4.85 -17.05 -25.92
CA ARG A 36 6.17 -17.44 -25.41
C ARG A 36 6.76 -16.26 -24.63
N TYR A 37 7.38 -16.54 -23.50
CA TYR A 37 8.04 -15.55 -22.64
C TYR A 37 9.55 -15.86 -22.56
N TYR A 38 10.34 -14.86 -22.14
CA TYR A 38 11.78 -15.05 -21.92
C TYR A 38 12.04 -15.77 -20.60
N PRO A 39 13.02 -16.68 -20.54
CA PRO A 39 13.35 -17.36 -19.30
C PRO A 39 13.90 -16.38 -18.25
N TYR A 40 13.52 -16.60 -17.00
CA TYR A 40 14.04 -15.89 -15.83
C TYR A 40 14.03 -16.84 -14.63
N ALA A 41 14.82 -16.52 -13.61
CA ALA A 41 14.83 -17.25 -12.34
C ALA A 41 14.53 -16.30 -11.17
N ARG A 42 13.68 -16.72 -10.24
CA ARG A 42 13.41 -16.03 -8.98
C ARG A 42 14.30 -16.61 -7.88
N ASN A 43 14.86 -15.74 -7.04
CA ASN A 43 15.58 -16.13 -5.83
C ASN A 43 15.24 -15.19 -4.66
N ALA A 44 14.70 -15.75 -3.57
CA ALA A 44 14.40 -15.00 -2.36
C ALA A 44 15.63 -14.99 -1.43
N ARG A 45 16.04 -13.82 -0.94
CA ARG A 45 17.19 -13.69 -0.04
C ARG A 45 16.89 -12.81 1.16
N TYR A 46 17.42 -13.21 2.31
CA TYR A 46 17.41 -12.39 3.53
C TYR A 46 18.53 -11.36 3.47
N ILE A 47 18.18 -10.11 3.76
CA ILE A 47 19.10 -8.98 3.90
C ILE A 47 18.97 -8.45 5.32
N THR A 48 20.08 -8.32 6.03
CA THR A 48 20.13 -7.75 7.38
C THR A 48 20.31 -6.23 7.32
N PHE A 49 19.73 -5.51 8.27
CA PHE A 49 19.96 -4.07 8.39
C PHE A 49 21.38 -3.78 8.92
N ASP A 50 21.92 -2.62 8.57
CA ASP A 50 23.27 -2.20 8.95
C ASP A 50 23.34 -1.82 10.45
N SER A 51 22.23 -1.34 11.00
CA SER A 51 22.06 -0.97 12.40
C SER A 51 21.52 -2.13 13.24
N ALA A 52 21.89 -2.18 14.52
CA ALA A 52 21.30 -3.11 15.46
C ALA A 52 19.77 -2.91 15.56
N PRO A 53 18.98 -3.99 15.65
CA PRO A 53 17.53 -3.91 15.66
C PRO A 53 17.03 -3.43 17.04
N GLU A 54 16.58 -2.17 17.11
CA GLU A 54 16.11 -1.57 18.36
C GLU A 54 14.82 -0.77 18.13
N PHE A 55 13.87 -0.90 19.06
CA PHE A 55 12.60 -0.18 18.99
C PHE A 55 12.82 1.33 19.02
N GLY A 56 11.99 2.08 18.30
CA GLY A 56 12.10 3.54 18.25
C GLY A 56 13.27 4.08 17.41
N GLN A 57 14.20 3.23 16.96
CA GLN A 57 15.36 3.65 16.18
C GLN A 57 15.08 3.62 14.67
N LEU A 58 15.92 4.34 13.92
CA LEU A 58 15.96 4.26 12.47
C LEU A 58 16.89 3.12 12.06
N ALA A 59 16.38 2.19 11.27
CA ALA A 59 17.18 1.15 10.64
C ALA A 59 17.33 1.44 9.14
N GLN A 60 18.52 1.21 8.59
CA GLN A 60 18.78 1.38 7.17
C GLN A 60 19.46 0.14 6.59
N VAL A 61 19.20 -0.12 5.32
CA VAL A 61 19.82 -1.22 4.58
C VAL A 61 19.97 -0.86 3.12
N LYS A 62 21.18 -1.09 2.59
CA LYS A 62 21.45 -1.02 1.16
C LYS A 62 21.03 -2.34 0.50
N ILE A 63 20.19 -2.28 -0.52
CA ILE A 63 19.76 -3.46 -1.28
C ILE A 63 20.91 -4.01 -2.12
N PRO A 64 21.43 -5.22 -1.85
CA PRO A 64 22.52 -5.79 -2.62
C PRO A 64 22.07 -6.22 -4.02
N ARG A 65 22.98 -6.19 -4.98
CA ARG A 65 22.70 -6.53 -6.38
C ARG A 65 22.83 -8.03 -6.66
N TYR A 66 22.01 -8.84 -6.01
CA TYR A 66 22.02 -10.30 -6.22
C TYR A 66 21.25 -10.77 -7.46
N GLY A 67 20.49 -9.88 -8.10
CA GLY A 67 19.79 -10.13 -9.36
C GLY A 67 19.66 -8.86 -10.20
N HIS A 68 19.03 -9.00 -11.37
CA HIS A 68 18.88 -7.91 -12.33
C HIS A 68 17.68 -7.00 -11.98
N LEU A 69 16.61 -7.58 -11.45
CA LEU A 69 15.42 -6.88 -10.96
C LEU A 69 15.11 -7.26 -9.50
N VAL A 70 14.42 -6.37 -8.79
CA VAL A 70 13.83 -6.61 -7.47
C VAL A 70 12.32 -6.52 -7.56
N GLY A 71 11.63 -7.54 -7.04
CA GLY A 71 10.18 -7.59 -6.95
C GLY A 71 9.69 -7.39 -5.52
N ASP A 72 9.07 -8.41 -4.96
CA ASP A 72 8.42 -8.34 -3.65
C ASP A 72 9.45 -8.23 -2.52
N ILE A 73 9.10 -7.43 -1.51
CA ILE A 73 9.89 -7.25 -0.29
C ILE A 73 8.96 -7.45 0.90
N ALA A 74 9.38 -8.25 1.87
CA ALA A 74 8.73 -8.39 3.17
C ALA A 74 9.73 -8.09 4.30
N ILE A 75 9.25 -7.47 5.37
CA ILE A 75 10.03 -7.28 6.59
C ILE A 75 9.75 -8.44 7.53
N GLU A 76 10.78 -9.06 8.07
CA GLU A 76 10.71 -10.06 9.13
C GLU A 76 11.19 -9.45 10.45
N PHE A 77 10.34 -9.55 11.47
CA PHE A 77 10.63 -9.18 12.85
C PHE A 77 10.60 -10.42 13.74
N ASP A 78 11.69 -10.68 14.47
CA ASP A 78 11.71 -11.70 15.51
C ASP A 78 11.45 -11.01 16.86
N LEU A 79 10.22 -11.14 17.38
CA LEU A 79 9.79 -10.47 18.61
C LEU A 79 10.11 -11.31 19.87
N PRO A 80 10.70 -10.72 20.93
CA PRO A 80 10.90 -11.43 22.18
C PRO A 80 9.57 -11.69 22.90
N THR A 81 9.49 -12.77 23.67
CA THR A 81 8.34 -13.03 24.55
C THR A 81 8.33 -12.07 25.73
N LEU A 82 7.20 -11.42 25.95
CA LEU A 82 6.96 -10.49 27.06
C LEU A 82 6.70 -11.26 28.36
N THR A 83 7.18 -10.70 29.47
CA THR A 83 7.02 -11.24 30.82
C THR A 83 6.52 -10.14 31.76
N SER A 84 5.54 -10.45 32.59
CA SER A 84 4.99 -9.55 33.60
C SER A 84 4.31 -10.36 34.71
N ASN A 85 4.00 -9.70 35.83
CA ASN A 85 3.21 -10.30 36.92
C ASN A 85 1.72 -10.42 36.57
N VAL A 86 1.28 -9.72 35.52
CA VAL A 86 -0.07 -9.75 34.95
C VAL A 86 -0.01 -10.17 33.49
N ASN A 87 -1.17 -10.44 32.88
CA ASN A 87 -1.24 -10.70 31.45
C ASN A 87 -0.74 -9.49 30.65
N VAL A 88 0.13 -9.76 29.69
CA VAL A 88 0.69 -8.76 28.78
C VAL A 88 0.82 -9.35 27.39
N SER A 89 0.48 -8.56 26.38
CA SER A 89 0.53 -8.92 24.98
C SER A 89 1.09 -7.76 24.17
N TYR A 90 1.69 -8.03 23.02
CA TYR A 90 1.89 -6.98 22.02
C TYR A 90 0.54 -6.45 21.55
N CYS A 91 0.49 -5.19 21.08
CA CYS A 91 -0.72 -4.55 20.56
C CYS A 91 -1.29 -5.28 19.33
N ASN A 92 -2.57 -5.03 19.02
CA ASN A 92 -3.22 -5.65 17.87
C ASN A 92 -2.47 -5.29 16.58
N ASN A 93 -2.31 -6.27 15.68
CA ASN A 93 -1.66 -6.06 14.38
C ASN A 93 -0.27 -5.45 14.51
N ILE A 94 0.51 -6.03 15.42
CA ILE A 94 1.85 -5.61 15.79
C ILE A 94 2.76 -5.45 14.57
N GLY A 95 2.58 -6.27 13.52
CA GLY A 95 3.36 -6.14 12.28
C GLY A 95 3.28 -4.74 11.68
N HIS A 96 2.09 -4.20 11.50
CA HIS A 96 1.92 -2.83 11.02
C HIS A 96 2.22 -1.79 12.11
N ALA A 97 1.94 -2.08 13.38
CA ALA A 97 2.18 -1.14 14.47
C ALA A 97 3.68 -0.89 14.72
N LEU A 98 4.55 -1.85 14.42
CA LEU A 98 6.00 -1.70 14.51
C LEU A 98 6.54 -0.59 13.60
N ILE A 99 5.89 -0.36 12.46
CA ILE A 99 6.34 0.55 11.43
C ILE A 99 5.73 1.93 11.69
N ASP A 100 6.56 2.92 12.00
CA ASP A 100 6.14 4.32 11.92
C ASP A 100 6.06 4.72 10.45
N TRP A 101 7.20 4.64 9.76
CA TRP A 101 7.31 4.79 8.32
C TRP A 101 8.44 3.94 7.73
N ILE A 102 8.32 3.63 6.45
CA ILE A 102 9.34 2.99 5.63
C ILE A 102 9.45 3.73 4.31
N GLU A 103 10.65 4.01 3.85
CA GLU A 103 10.88 4.71 2.60
C GLU A 103 11.95 4.03 1.75
N ILE A 104 11.83 4.22 0.45
CA ILE A 104 12.83 3.81 -0.53
C ILE A 104 13.53 5.06 -1.06
N GLU A 105 14.85 5.09 -0.89
CA GLU A 105 15.74 6.10 -1.41
C GLU A 105 16.59 5.51 -2.53
N ILE A 106 16.70 6.22 -3.66
CA ILE A 106 17.58 5.84 -4.76
C ILE A 106 18.47 7.04 -5.10
N GLY A 107 19.78 6.87 -4.93
CA GLY A 107 20.75 7.92 -5.22
C GLY A 107 20.55 9.21 -4.41
N GLY A 108 20.10 9.12 -3.16
CA GLY A 108 19.88 10.28 -2.28
C GLY A 108 18.48 10.90 -2.35
N ILE A 109 17.61 10.44 -3.26
CA ILE A 109 16.25 10.97 -3.44
C ILE A 109 15.25 9.95 -2.92
N VAL A 110 14.28 10.38 -2.11
CA VAL A 110 13.18 9.54 -1.63
C VAL A 110 12.14 9.39 -2.74
N PHE A 111 11.90 8.15 -3.17
CA PHE A 111 10.94 7.83 -4.22
C PHE A 111 9.52 7.65 -3.68
N ASP A 112 9.37 6.97 -2.54
CA ASP A 112 8.08 6.77 -1.90
C ASP A 112 8.27 6.52 -0.41
N ARG A 113 7.28 6.93 0.40
CA ARG A 113 7.24 6.71 1.85
C ARG A 113 5.89 6.13 2.23
N LEU A 114 5.92 4.97 2.85
CA LEU A 114 4.76 4.25 3.36
C LEU A 114 4.73 4.31 4.88
N TYR A 115 3.55 4.15 5.46
CA TYR A 115 3.31 4.22 6.91
C TYR A 115 2.67 2.91 7.40
N GLY A 116 2.90 2.51 8.64
CA GLY A 116 2.26 1.31 9.20
C GLY A 116 0.73 1.36 9.14
N LEU A 117 0.16 2.53 9.44
CA LEU A 117 -1.28 2.78 9.30
C LEU A 117 -1.75 2.67 7.84
N TRP A 118 -0.95 3.16 6.89
CA TRP A 118 -1.26 3.07 5.46
C TRP A 118 -1.25 1.62 4.95
N LEU A 119 -0.29 0.81 5.39
CA LEU A 119 -0.24 -0.63 5.07
C LEU A 119 -1.49 -1.36 5.56
N HIS A 120 -1.96 -1.04 6.77
CA HIS A 120 -3.21 -1.57 7.31
C HIS A 120 -4.42 -1.14 6.47
N ILE A 121 -4.53 0.15 6.14
CA ILE A 121 -5.62 0.67 5.30
C ILE A 121 -5.64 -0.02 3.93
N CYS A 122 -4.48 -0.16 3.29
CA CYS A 122 -4.36 -0.83 2.00
C CYS A 122 -4.83 -2.28 2.04
N ARG A 123 -4.45 -3.02 3.09
CA ARG A 123 -4.91 -4.39 3.33
C ARG A 123 -6.43 -4.44 3.40
N GLU A 124 -7.04 -3.56 4.19
CA GLU A 124 -8.49 -3.57 4.41
C GLU A 124 -9.31 -3.24 3.15
N ILE A 125 -8.80 -2.35 2.30
CA ILE A 125 -9.52 -1.86 1.11
C ILE A 125 -9.23 -2.67 -0.15
N PHE A 126 -7.98 -3.09 -0.39
CA PHE A 126 -7.57 -3.64 -1.69
C PHE A 126 -7.44 -5.16 -1.71
N GLU A 127 -7.31 -5.81 -0.56
CA GLU A 127 -7.20 -7.27 -0.49
C GLU A 127 -8.56 -7.95 -0.30
N LYS A 128 -8.75 -9.04 -1.05
CA LYS A 128 -9.95 -9.89 -0.89
C LYS A 128 -9.95 -10.56 0.48
N LYS A 129 -11.12 -11.07 0.90
CA LYS A 129 -11.29 -11.73 2.21
C LYS A 129 -10.19 -12.75 2.54
N ASP A 130 -9.97 -13.74 1.68
CA ASP A 130 -8.97 -14.79 1.94
C ASP A 130 -7.53 -14.25 2.01
N GLN A 131 -7.23 -13.21 1.22
CA GLN A 131 -5.94 -12.53 1.27
C GLN A 131 -5.77 -11.77 2.58
N ARG A 132 -6.81 -11.06 3.02
CA ARG A 132 -6.83 -10.37 4.32
C ARG A 132 -6.63 -11.34 5.46
N ASP A 133 -7.29 -12.50 5.44
CA ASP A 133 -7.17 -13.50 6.49
C ASP A 133 -5.74 -14.05 6.58
N THR A 134 -5.11 -14.32 5.43
CA THR A 134 -3.69 -14.69 5.37
C THR A 134 -2.78 -13.57 5.89
N HIS A 135 -3.03 -12.34 5.49
CA HIS A 135 -2.25 -11.17 5.91
C HIS A 135 -2.38 -10.95 7.43
N ARG A 136 -3.58 -11.14 8.00
CA ARG A 136 -3.84 -11.02 9.44
C ARG A 136 -3.01 -12.02 10.25
N GLU A 137 -2.79 -13.23 9.74
CA GLU A 137 -1.91 -14.22 10.35
C GLU A 137 -0.44 -13.75 10.35
N LEU A 138 0.05 -13.26 9.19
CA LEU A 138 1.44 -12.77 9.07
C LEU A 138 1.75 -11.58 9.99
N THR A 139 0.75 -10.74 10.24
CA THR A 139 0.88 -9.47 10.98
C THR A 139 0.34 -9.51 12.42
N TYR A 140 -0.20 -10.65 12.84
CA TYR A 140 -0.87 -10.88 14.14
C TYR A 140 -2.00 -9.86 14.41
N TYR A 141 -2.94 -9.76 13.48
CA TYR A 141 -4.21 -9.04 13.69
C TYR A 141 -5.27 -10.01 14.22
N PHE A 142 -5.91 -9.63 15.32
CA PHE A 142 -7.02 -10.35 15.95
C PHE A 142 -8.30 -9.53 15.88
N GLU A 143 -9.44 -10.18 15.63
CA GLU A 143 -10.74 -9.50 15.67
C GLU A 143 -11.16 -9.14 17.10
N ASN A 144 -10.90 -10.03 18.05
CA ASN A 144 -11.14 -9.82 19.47
C ASN A 144 -9.83 -10.00 20.23
N MET A 145 -9.08 -8.92 20.35
CA MET A 145 -7.80 -8.94 21.03
C MET A 145 -7.99 -8.93 22.56
N THR A 146 -7.18 -9.71 23.26
CA THR A 146 -7.06 -9.70 24.72
C THR A 146 -5.59 -9.51 25.11
N THR A 147 -5.34 -9.22 26.38
CA THR A 147 -3.99 -9.09 26.97
C THR A 147 -3.19 -10.39 27.02
N ASN A 148 -3.77 -11.51 26.56
CA ASN A 148 -3.11 -12.81 26.39
C ASN A 148 -3.02 -13.28 24.93
N SER A 149 -3.49 -12.47 23.97
CA SER A 149 -3.61 -12.91 22.58
C SER A 149 -2.26 -13.18 21.92
N PHE A 150 -1.23 -12.37 22.20
CA PHE A 150 0.09 -12.54 21.61
C PHE A 150 1.21 -11.99 22.51
N PRO A 151 1.74 -12.80 23.45
CA PRO A 151 2.87 -12.40 24.29
C PRO A 151 4.21 -12.33 23.53
N GLY A 152 4.28 -12.78 22.28
CA GLY A 152 5.49 -12.80 21.46
C GLY A 152 6.31 -14.10 21.55
N GLY A 153 7.48 -14.11 20.93
CA GLY A 153 8.32 -15.30 20.73
C GLY A 153 8.22 -15.91 19.33
N GLU A 154 7.36 -15.36 18.48
CA GLU A 154 7.17 -15.78 17.10
C GLU A 154 7.62 -14.71 16.10
N LYS A 155 7.65 -15.10 14.82
CA LYS A 155 8.08 -14.24 13.71
C LYS A 155 6.90 -13.48 13.15
N VAL A 156 7.06 -12.17 12.99
CA VAL A 156 6.08 -11.31 12.34
C VAL A 156 6.58 -10.93 10.96
N ILE A 157 5.74 -11.09 9.94
CA ILE A 157 6.10 -10.81 8.55
C ILE A 157 5.17 -9.73 7.99
N VAL A 158 5.76 -8.67 7.46
CA VAL A 158 5.01 -7.54 6.87
C VAL A 158 5.35 -7.40 5.39
N PRO A 159 4.44 -7.76 4.47
CA PRO A 159 4.65 -7.52 3.05
C PRO A 159 4.55 -6.01 2.74
N LEU A 160 5.51 -5.50 1.96
CA LEU A 160 5.50 -4.11 1.51
C LEU A 160 4.73 -3.94 0.20
N ASN A 161 4.21 -2.74 -0.02
CA ASN A 161 3.35 -2.44 -1.16
C ASN A 161 3.82 -1.20 -1.95
N PHE A 162 5.14 -1.02 -2.09
CA PHE A 162 5.68 -0.04 -3.05
C PHE A 162 5.20 -0.35 -4.48
N TRP A 163 5.34 0.60 -5.40
CA TRP A 163 4.87 0.43 -6.78
C TRP A 163 5.45 -0.83 -7.46
N PHE A 164 6.69 -1.19 -7.13
CA PHE A 164 7.39 -2.37 -7.69
C PHE A 164 7.06 -3.70 -6.99
N ASN A 165 6.38 -3.70 -5.84
CA ASN A 165 5.88 -4.93 -5.17
C ASN A 165 4.48 -5.34 -5.68
N LYS A 166 3.87 -4.53 -6.55
CA LYS A 166 2.48 -4.75 -6.95
C LYS A 166 2.37 -5.65 -8.18
N ILE A 167 3.31 -5.55 -9.12
CA ILE A 167 3.25 -6.23 -10.42
C ILE A 167 4.63 -6.36 -11.07
N ALA A 168 4.85 -7.48 -11.77
CA ALA A 168 6.12 -7.82 -12.40
C ALA A 168 6.61 -6.80 -13.45
N SER A 169 5.70 -6.08 -14.12
CA SER A 169 6.07 -5.06 -15.10
C SER A 169 6.75 -3.83 -14.49
N HIS A 170 6.62 -3.63 -13.18
CA HIS A 170 7.19 -2.50 -12.45
C HIS A 170 8.34 -2.90 -11.51
N PHE A 171 8.81 -4.15 -11.58
CA PHE A 171 9.98 -4.59 -10.81
C PHE A 171 11.14 -3.62 -10.98
N LEU A 172 11.78 -3.28 -9.87
CA LEU A 172 12.82 -2.27 -9.82
C LEU A 172 14.07 -2.82 -10.52
N PRO A 173 14.52 -2.23 -11.65
CA PRO A 173 15.63 -2.79 -12.41
C PRO A 173 16.96 -2.35 -11.82
N LEU A 174 17.45 -3.08 -10.80
CA LEU A 174 18.74 -2.79 -10.16
C LEU A 174 19.85 -2.65 -11.21
N SER A 175 19.92 -3.55 -12.18
CA SER A 175 20.92 -3.54 -13.24
C SER A 175 20.94 -2.26 -14.09
N ALA A 176 19.79 -1.61 -14.28
CA ALA A 176 19.67 -0.34 -15.01
C ALA A 176 20.04 0.89 -14.19
N ILE A 177 20.05 0.76 -12.86
CA ILE A 177 20.40 1.82 -11.92
C ILE A 177 21.77 1.53 -11.33
N SER A 178 22.77 1.20 -12.15
CA SER A 178 24.09 0.72 -11.69
C SER A 178 24.90 1.74 -10.86
N ASN A 179 24.66 3.04 -11.06
CA ASN A 179 25.50 4.12 -10.52
C ASN A 179 24.94 4.73 -9.22
N GLN A 180 23.78 4.26 -8.77
CA GLN A 180 23.15 4.73 -7.54
C GLN A 180 22.89 3.56 -6.60
N ASP A 181 22.88 3.85 -5.31
CA ASP A 181 22.48 2.88 -4.30
C ASP A 181 20.97 2.96 -4.07
N VAL A 182 20.36 1.78 -3.90
CA VAL A 182 18.97 1.63 -3.48
C VAL A 182 19.00 1.32 -1.99
N ILE A 183 18.45 2.23 -1.19
CA ILE A 183 18.47 2.16 0.28
C ILE A 183 17.03 2.12 0.77
N ILE A 184 16.75 1.18 1.67
CA ILE A 184 15.50 1.15 2.42
C ILE A 184 15.78 1.67 3.82
N LYS A 185 15.01 2.67 4.25
CA LYS A 185 15.05 3.20 5.62
C LYS A 185 13.73 2.91 6.32
N LEU A 186 13.81 2.33 7.50
CA LEU A 186 12.68 1.89 8.32
C LEU A 186 12.76 2.56 9.68
N LYS A 187 11.77 3.39 10.00
CA LYS A 187 11.60 3.95 11.35
C LYS A 187 10.65 3.08 12.14
N LEU A 188 11.13 2.57 13.27
CA LEU A 188 10.33 1.77 14.17
C LEU A 188 9.64 2.63 15.23
N ASN A 189 8.44 2.21 15.64
CA ASN A 189 7.78 2.78 16.80
C ASN A 189 8.51 2.40 18.10
N PRO A 190 8.49 3.28 19.12
CA PRO A 190 9.07 2.97 20.42
C PRO A 190 8.29 1.85 21.12
N PHE A 191 8.99 1.07 21.95
CA PHE A 191 8.42 -0.10 22.63
C PHE A 191 7.18 0.24 23.48
N SER A 192 7.12 1.44 24.09
CA SER A 192 5.97 1.90 24.87
C SER A 192 4.64 1.93 24.11
N LYS A 193 4.69 1.98 22.77
CA LYS A 193 3.52 1.99 21.89
C LYS A 193 3.07 0.60 21.45
N LEU A 194 3.77 -0.47 21.85
CA LEU A 194 3.66 -1.77 21.19
C LEU A 194 3.10 -2.88 22.08
N TRP A 195 2.70 -2.60 23.31
CA TRP A 195 2.19 -3.59 24.25
C TRP A 195 0.91 -3.13 24.94
N VAL A 196 0.14 -4.08 25.43
CA VAL A 196 -1.06 -3.88 26.26
C VAL A 196 -1.00 -4.81 27.46
N SER A 197 -1.50 -4.37 28.62
CA SER A 197 -1.48 -5.15 29.86
C SER A 197 -2.74 -4.92 30.69
N ASP A 198 -3.10 -5.88 31.54
CA ASP A 198 -4.33 -5.82 32.36
C ASP A 198 -4.37 -4.61 33.31
N ASN A 199 -3.19 -4.17 33.77
CA ASN A 199 -3.04 -3.10 34.75
C ASN A 199 -2.48 -1.80 34.13
N SER A 200 -2.33 -1.74 32.81
CA SER A 200 -1.71 -0.61 32.09
C SER A 200 -0.26 -0.30 32.51
N LEU A 201 0.43 -1.23 33.19
CA LEU A 201 1.85 -1.11 33.53
C LEU A 201 2.74 -1.82 32.50
N PRO A 202 3.96 -1.30 32.25
CA PRO A 202 4.87 -1.91 31.30
C PRO A 202 5.30 -3.32 31.71
N PRO A 203 5.56 -4.22 30.74
CA PRO A 203 6.15 -5.52 31.04
C PRO A 203 7.50 -5.39 31.74
N ASN A 204 7.82 -6.38 32.58
CA ASN A 204 9.04 -6.39 33.38
C ASN A 204 10.25 -6.66 32.48
N GLY A 205 11.32 -5.88 32.62
CA GLY A 205 12.58 -6.08 31.90
C GLY A 205 12.80 -5.14 30.72
N THR A 206 13.90 -5.37 30.00
CA THR A 206 14.27 -4.61 28.81
C THR A 206 14.12 -5.48 27.57
N TYR A 207 13.25 -5.06 26.66
CA TYR A 207 12.95 -5.80 25.43
C TYR A 207 13.68 -5.19 24.25
N LYS A 208 14.33 -6.05 23.46
CA LYS A 208 14.95 -5.70 22.17
C LYS A 208 14.49 -6.68 21.11
N LEU A 209 14.47 -6.23 19.87
CA LEU A 209 14.21 -7.11 18.74
C LEU A 209 15.33 -8.15 18.64
N THR A 210 14.97 -9.42 18.51
CA THR A 210 15.95 -10.50 18.36
C THR A 210 16.61 -10.42 16.99
N ASN A 211 15.82 -10.13 15.97
CA ASN A 211 16.29 -9.98 14.59
C ASN A 211 15.37 -9.06 13.80
N LEU A 212 15.95 -8.37 12.83
CA LEU A 212 15.26 -7.54 11.86
C LEU A 212 15.90 -7.76 10.49
N ARG A 213 15.12 -8.30 9.54
CA ARG A 213 15.61 -8.66 8.21
C ARG A 213 14.59 -8.30 7.15
N LEU A 214 15.06 -8.08 5.92
CA LEU A 214 14.21 -8.03 4.74
C LEU A 214 14.31 -9.36 3.99
N LEU A 215 13.18 -9.93 3.61
CA LEU A 215 13.11 -10.97 2.61
C LEU A 215 12.83 -10.31 1.26
N VAL A 216 13.80 -10.38 0.35
CA VAL A 216 13.75 -9.70 -0.95
C VAL A 216 13.77 -10.72 -2.09
N ASP A 217 12.81 -10.61 -3.01
CA ASP A 217 12.76 -11.40 -4.23
C ASP A 217 13.59 -10.75 -5.35
N TYR A 218 14.65 -11.45 -5.75
CA TYR A 218 15.50 -11.09 -6.88
C TYR A 218 15.12 -11.89 -8.12
N TYR A 219 15.17 -11.24 -9.28
CA TYR A 219 14.94 -11.87 -10.56
C TYR A 219 16.20 -11.77 -11.42
N VAL A 220 16.68 -12.93 -11.87
CA VAL A 220 17.80 -13.05 -12.81
C VAL A 220 17.20 -13.28 -14.18
N LEU A 221 17.55 -12.39 -15.11
CA LEU A 221 17.12 -12.41 -16.49
C LEU A 221 18.16 -13.12 -17.36
N ASP A 222 17.71 -13.75 -18.44
CA ASP A 222 18.55 -14.24 -19.52
C ASP A 222 19.37 -13.12 -20.18
N ASP A 223 20.52 -13.46 -20.75
CA ASP A 223 21.46 -12.54 -21.39
C ASP A 223 20.78 -11.62 -22.41
N HIS A 224 19.82 -12.14 -23.19
CA HIS A 224 19.12 -11.34 -24.18
C HIS A 224 18.27 -10.23 -23.54
N GLN A 225 17.59 -10.54 -22.43
CA GLN A 225 16.81 -9.55 -21.68
C GLN A 225 17.69 -8.62 -20.86
N GLN A 226 18.78 -9.13 -20.28
CA GLN A 226 19.70 -8.32 -19.49
C GLN A 226 20.25 -7.14 -20.29
N ARG A 227 20.50 -7.32 -21.60
CA ARG A 227 20.92 -6.24 -22.52
C ARG A 227 19.90 -5.09 -22.65
N MET A 228 18.63 -5.31 -22.30
CA MET A 228 17.63 -4.24 -22.25
C MET A 228 17.77 -3.36 -21.00
N PHE A 229 18.48 -3.83 -19.98
CA PHE A 229 18.64 -3.15 -18.70
C PHE A 229 20.09 -2.77 -18.38
N SER A 230 21.10 -3.41 -19.00
CA SER A 230 22.52 -3.18 -18.72
C SER A 230 23.30 -2.72 -19.95
N PRO A 231 24.34 -1.88 -19.79
CA PRO A 231 25.26 -1.54 -20.88
C PRO A 231 25.96 -2.78 -21.45
N ILE A 232 26.16 -2.79 -22.76
CA ILE A 232 26.98 -3.80 -23.46
C ILE A 232 28.40 -3.27 -23.53
N TYR A 233 29.35 -4.04 -23.01
CA TYR A 233 30.78 -3.71 -23.08
C TYR A 233 31.43 -4.44 -24.25
N ASP A 234 32.36 -3.76 -24.92
CA ASP A 234 33.26 -4.39 -25.90
C ASP A 234 34.40 -5.16 -25.20
N ASN A 235 35.17 -5.94 -25.96
CA ASN A 235 36.38 -6.65 -25.49
C ASN A 235 37.37 -5.73 -24.77
N ASP A 236 37.46 -4.46 -25.16
CA ASP A 236 38.30 -3.42 -24.53
C ASP A 236 37.63 -2.77 -23.30
N HIS A 237 36.53 -3.34 -22.80
CA HIS A 237 35.75 -2.86 -21.64
C HIS A 237 35.13 -1.46 -21.79
N ASN A 238 35.04 -0.95 -23.03
CA ASN A 238 34.30 0.28 -23.33
C ASN A 238 32.81 -0.02 -23.56
N VAL A 239 31.93 0.91 -23.18
CA VAL A 239 30.49 0.75 -23.45
C VAL A 239 30.23 0.89 -24.94
N SER A 240 29.86 -0.21 -25.58
CA SER A 240 29.52 -0.30 -27.00
C SER A 240 28.08 0.17 -27.27
N LEU A 241 27.14 -0.17 -26.37
CA LEU A 241 25.74 0.22 -26.50
C LEU A 241 25.11 0.43 -25.13
N TYR A 242 24.44 1.56 -24.95
CA TYR A 242 23.60 1.81 -23.79
C TYR A 242 22.20 1.22 -23.99
N PRO A 243 21.56 0.70 -22.93
CA PRO A 243 20.16 0.31 -23.00
C PRO A 243 19.27 1.53 -23.32
N PRO A 244 18.07 1.31 -23.88
CA PRO A 244 17.13 2.40 -24.11
C PRO A 244 16.74 3.06 -22.78
N LYS A 245 16.43 4.37 -22.82
CA LYS A 245 15.86 5.08 -21.66
C LYS A 245 14.60 4.34 -21.21
N LEU A 246 14.56 3.93 -19.95
CA LEU A 246 13.40 3.29 -19.34
C LEU A 246 12.57 4.35 -18.63
N THR A 247 11.26 4.28 -18.77
CA THR A 247 10.33 5.13 -18.04
C THR A 247 9.24 4.27 -17.43
N TYR A 248 9.14 4.33 -16.11
CA TYR A 248 8.13 3.65 -15.32
C TYR A 248 7.11 4.65 -14.81
N LEU A 249 5.82 4.34 -15.01
CA LEU A 249 4.76 5.01 -14.30
C LEU A 249 4.69 4.42 -12.88
N ILE A 250 4.95 5.25 -11.88
CA ILE A 250 4.96 4.84 -10.47
C ILE A 250 3.79 5.47 -9.72
N THR A 251 3.51 4.94 -8.53
CA THR A 251 2.58 5.54 -7.57
C THR A 251 3.33 5.97 -6.33
N GLN A 252 3.00 7.13 -5.78
CA GLN A 252 3.55 7.63 -4.52
C GLN A 252 2.42 7.91 -3.53
N THR A 253 2.73 7.85 -2.24
CA THR A 253 1.79 8.12 -1.16
C THR A 253 2.11 9.44 -0.46
N GLN A 254 1.13 10.33 -0.40
CA GLN A 254 1.17 11.59 0.35
C GLN A 254 0.21 11.51 1.54
N ARG A 255 0.54 12.16 2.66
CA ARG A 255 -0.25 12.09 3.90
C ARG A 255 -0.40 13.47 4.54
N ILE A 256 -1.62 13.78 4.96
CA ILE A 256 -1.96 14.88 5.86
C ILE A 256 -2.49 14.27 7.17
N GLN A 257 -2.03 14.81 8.29
CA GLN A 257 -2.46 14.40 9.63
C GLN A 257 -2.86 15.64 10.42
N ILE A 258 -4.08 15.67 10.96
CA ILE A 258 -4.58 16.79 11.76
C ILE A 258 -5.29 16.28 13.03
N ASN A 259 -5.21 17.07 14.10
CA ASN A 259 -5.99 16.84 15.30
C ASN A 259 -7.30 17.63 15.23
N ILE A 260 -8.38 16.98 15.63
CA ILE A 260 -9.73 17.52 15.67
C ILE A 260 -10.14 17.63 17.15
N PRO A 261 -10.32 18.86 17.67
CA PRO A 261 -10.74 19.05 19.06
C PRO A 261 -12.09 18.38 19.36
N SER A 262 -12.27 17.98 20.62
CA SER A 262 -13.52 17.37 21.08
C SER A 262 -14.74 18.27 20.83
N GLY A 263 -15.88 17.66 20.50
CA GLY A 263 -17.16 18.33 20.30
C GLY A 263 -17.31 19.10 18.98
N LYS A 264 -16.31 19.07 18.09
CA LYS A 264 -16.43 19.66 16.74
C LYS A 264 -17.35 18.81 15.86
N THR A 265 -18.33 19.47 15.25
CA THR A 265 -19.31 18.84 14.34
C THR A 265 -19.01 19.10 12.87
N LYS A 266 -18.21 20.12 12.55
CA LYS A 266 -17.75 20.42 11.19
C LYS A 266 -16.26 20.77 11.19
N VAL A 267 -15.51 20.16 10.27
CA VAL A 267 -14.06 20.34 10.12
C VAL A 267 -13.76 20.55 8.63
N SER A 268 -12.97 21.57 8.30
CA SER A 268 -12.42 21.74 6.96
C SER A 268 -10.95 21.35 6.98
N VAL A 269 -10.54 20.50 6.04
CA VAL A 269 -9.18 20.00 5.90
C VAL A 269 -8.61 20.57 4.61
N ASP A 270 -7.61 21.41 4.74
CA ASP A 270 -6.85 21.92 3.61
C ASP A 270 -5.98 20.79 3.02
N MET A 271 -6.02 20.65 1.70
CA MET A 271 -5.28 19.66 0.93
C MET A 271 -4.24 20.27 -0.01
N ASP A 272 -3.90 21.54 0.15
CA ASP A 272 -2.95 22.24 -0.72
C ASP A 272 -1.52 21.67 -0.66
N SER A 273 -1.19 20.91 0.39
CA SER A 273 0.08 20.16 0.43
C SER A 273 0.10 18.97 -0.53
N PHE A 274 -1.07 18.52 -1.03
CA PHE A 274 -1.11 17.46 -2.02
C PHE A 274 -0.74 17.96 -3.41
N ASN A 275 0.08 17.17 -4.08
CA ASN A 275 0.62 17.49 -5.40
C ASN A 275 0.36 16.34 -6.39
N TYR A 276 0.53 16.63 -7.67
CA TYR A 276 0.50 15.70 -8.80
C TYR A 276 -0.89 15.14 -9.14
N PRO A 277 -1.00 14.34 -10.22
CA PRO A 277 -2.23 13.63 -10.55
C PRO A 277 -2.57 12.57 -9.48
N VAL A 278 -3.44 12.94 -8.54
CA VAL A 278 -3.98 12.07 -7.49
C VAL A 278 -5.04 11.16 -8.09
N ALA A 279 -4.85 9.85 -7.94
CA ALA A 279 -5.76 8.81 -8.40
C ALA A 279 -6.96 8.64 -7.46
N PHE A 280 -6.73 8.73 -6.15
CA PHE A 280 -7.77 8.59 -5.14
C PHE A 280 -7.33 9.12 -3.77
N LEU A 281 -8.33 9.41 -2.94
CA LEU A 281 -8.18 9.83 -1.54
C LEU A 281 -8.73 8.74 -0.63
N ILE A 282 -8.03 8.46 0.47
CA ILE A 282 -8.51 7.58 1.54
C ILE A 282 -8.23 8.24 2.87
N TRP A 283 -9.21 8.24 3.76
CA TRP A 283 -9.01 8.78 5.10
C TRP A 283 -9.66 7.94 6.18
N VAL A 284 -9.13 8.10 7.39
CA VAL A 284 -9.64 7.49 8.61
C VAL A 284 -9.67 8.52 9.72
N LEU A 285 -10.68 8.40 10.59
CA LEU A 285 -10.76 9.13 11.84
C LEU A 285 -10.41 8.17 12.97
N ARG A 286 -9.49 8.56 13.83
CA ARG A 286 -9.05 7.77 14.98
C ARG A 286 -9.14 8.62 16.24
N ARG A 287 -9.64 8.07 17.34
CA ARG A 287 -9.64 8.80 18.62
C ARG A 287 -8.21 8.99 19.11
N ILE A 288 -7.91 10.09 19.78
CA ILE A 288 -6.54 10.31 20.29
C ILE A 288 -6.21 9.39 21.48
N ASP A 289 -7.20 9.03 22.29
CA ASP A 289 -7.08 8.13 23.45
C ASP A 289 -6.87 6.66 23.08
N VAL A 290 -7.00 6.31 21.80
CA VAL A 290 -6.51 5.02 21.29
C VAL A 290 -4.99 4.89 21.51
N SER A 291 -4.26 6.00 21.44
CA SER A 291 -2.81 6.02 21.64
C SER A 291 -2.38 5.68 23.06
N THR A 292 -3.27 5.86 24.06
CA THR A 292 -2.96 5.48 25.45
C THR A 292 -3.15 3.99 25.69
N ASN A 293 -4.01 3.34 24.91
CA ASN A 293 -4.29 1.90 24.99
C ASN A 293 -3.57 1.07 23.92
N ASN A 294 -2.75 1.72 23.07
CA ASN A 294 -2.03 1.09 21.97
C ASN A 294 -2.94 0.33 20.97
N ASP A 295 -4.19 0.77 20.79
CA ASP A 295 -5.17 0.13 19.89
C ASP A 295 -5.21 0.80 18.50
N TRP A 296 -4.04 0.94 17.87
CA TRP A 296 -3.78 1.88 16.77
C TRP A 296 -4.69 1.81 15.53
N PHE A 297 -5.38 0.67 15.35
CA PHE A 297 -6.22 0.37 14.18
C PHE A 297 -7.72 0.40 14.49
N ASN A 298 -8.09 0.89 15.68
CA ASN A 298 -9.47 1.15 16.04
C ASN A 298 -9.90 2.53 15.51
N PHE A 299 -10.68 2.50 14.42
CA PHE A 299 -11.27 3.70 13.79
C PHE A 299 -12.71 3.96 14.25
N THR A 300 -13.14 3.30 15.32
CA THR A 300 -14.51 3.46 15.82
C THR A 300 -14.61 4.68 16.73
N ASN A 301 -15.84 5.14 16.99
CA ASN A 301 -16.07 6.25 17.89
C ASN A 301 -15.97 5.88 19.38
N VAL A 302 -15.70 4.62 19.77
CA VAL A 302 -15.64 4.16 21.16
C VAL A 302 -14.42 3.26 21.40
N LEU A 303 -13.90 3.24 22.64
CA LEU A 303 -12.88 2.27 23.04
C LEU A 303 -13.51 0.91 23.39
N THR A 304 -14.67 0.93 24.04
CA THR A 304 -15.41 -0.25 24.48
C THR A 304 -16.90 -0.04 24.24
N GLY A 305 -17.59 -1.06 23.75
CA GLY A 305 -19.04 -1.03 23.52
C GLY A 305 -19.40 -1.12 22.04
N THR A 306 -20.62 -0.71 21.70
CA THR A 306 -21.13 -0.82 20.33
C THR A 306 -20.51 0.26 19.45
N PRO A 307 -19.75 -0.11 18.40
CA PRO A 307 -19.09 0.86 17.54
C PRO A 307 -20.11 1.58 16.65
N SER A 308 -19.90 2.88 16.47
CA SER A 308 -20.65 3.73 15.54
C SER A 308 -19.70 4.53 14.65
N ASP A 309 -20.24 5.02 13.54
CA ASP A 309 -19.52 5.81 12.54
C ASP A 309 -19.23 7.22 13.09
N PRO A 310 -17.96 7.66 13.19
CA PRO A 310 -17.64 9.01 13.64
C PRO A 310 -18.00 10.07 12.58
N LEU A 311 -18.08 9.70 11.30
CA LEU A 311 -18.43 10.60 10.20
C LEU A 311 -19.91 10.47 9.84
N GLN A 312 -20.59 11.60 9.61
CA GLN A 312 -21.93 11.60 9.02
C GLN A 312 -21.86 11.79 7.50
N LYS A 313 -21.12 12.82 7.05
CA LYS A 313 -20.99 13.19 5.64
C LYS A 313 -19.64 13.82 5.36
N ALA A 314 -19.20 13.77 4.11
CA ALA A 314 -18.06 14.54 3.62
C ALA A 314 -18.36 15.20 2.28
N GLN A 315 -17.69 16.31 2.01
CA GLN A 315 -17.83 17.08 0.78
C GLN A 315 -16.46 17.58 0.32
N LEU A 316 -16.20 17.47 -0.98
CA LEU A 316 -14.97 17.94 -1.60
C LEU A 316 -15.20 19.29 -2.28
N TYR A 317 -14.31 20.22 -2.00
CA TYR A 317 -14.24 21.54 -2.62
C TYR A 317 -12.91 21.69 -3.38
N HIS A 318 -12.98 22.32 -4.54
CA HIS A 318 -11.82 22.79 -5.28
C HIS A 318 -11.98 24.28 -5.52
N ALA A 319 -11.07 25.08 -4.96
CA ALA A 319 -11.26 26.51 -4.84
C ALA A 319 -12.62 26.83 -4.17
N GLU A 320 -13.32 27.83 -4.68
CA GLU A 320 -14.64 28.23 -4.16
C GLU A 320 -15.80 27.36 -4.66
N LYS A 321 -15.54 26.29 -5.42
CA LYS A 321 -16.59 25.45 -6.04
C LYS A 321 -16.71 24.09 -5.41
N GLU A 322 -17.96 23.68 -5.22
CA GLU A 322 -18.32 22.32 -4.81
C GLU A 322 -17.98 21.34 -5.93
N ARG A 323 -17.06 20.41 -5.63
CA ARG A 323 -16.70 19.32 -6.54
C ARG A 323 -17.64 18.14 -6.40
N THR A 324 -18.16 17.92 -5.19
CA THR A 324 -19.15 16.89 -4.89
C THR A 324 -20.31 17.47 -4.10
N ASP A 325 -21.46 16.82 -4.15
CA ASP A 325 -22.49 16.99 -3.13
C ASP A 325 -21.98 16.50 -1.77
N GLU A 326 -22.75 16.74 -0.70
CA GLU A 326 -22.49 16.10 0.59
C GLU A 326 -22.77 14.59 0.51
N ILE A 327 -21.72 13.78 0.55
CA ILE A 327 -21.82 12.33 0.46
C ILE A 327 -21.85 11.73 1.87
N SER A 328 -22.82 10.85 2.15
CA SER A 328 -22.90 10.16 3.44
C SER A 328 -21.72 9.21 3.68
N ALA A 329 -21.32 9.05 4.94
CA ALA A 329 -20.26 8.14 5.37
C ALA A 329 -20.48 6.70 4.90
N LYS A 330 -21.73 6.23 4.92
CA LYS A 330 -22.10 4.88 4.44
C LYS A 330 -21.76 4.69 2.97
N ILE A 331 -21.96 5.71 2.13
CA ILE A 331 -21.62 5.65 0.71
C ILE A 331 -20.10 5.58 0.54
N LEU A 332 -19.36 6.47 1.21
CA LEU A 332 -17.89 6.56 1.11
C LEU A 332 -17.16 5.32 1.64
N ARG A 333 -17.75 4.65 2.65
CA ARG A 333 -17.18 3.45 3.28
C ARG A 333 -17.58 2.15 2.59
N LEU A 334 -18.83 2.02 2.17
CA LEU A 334 -19.37 0.74 1.68
C LEU A 334 -19.61 0.74 0.18
N TYR A 335 -20.32 1.75 -0.34
CA TYR A 335 -20.77 1.73 -1.73
C TYR A 335 -19.64 2.09 -2.70
N GLU A 336 -18.85 3.11 -2.38
CA GLU A 336 -17.74 3.57 -3.21
C GLU A 336 -16.68 2.46 -3.43
N PRO A 337 -16.15 1.78 -2.40
CA PRO A 337 -15.22 0.67 -2.63
C PRO A 337 -15.91 -0.56 -3.22
N LEU A 338 -17.18 -0.82 -2.93
CA LEU A 338 -17.94 -1.88 -3.61
C LEU A 338 -18.03 -1.63 -5.13
N LYS A 339 -18.23 -0.39 -5.55
CA LYS A 339 -18.36 0.00 -6.96
C LYS A 339 -17.05 -0.17 -7.73
N PHE A 340 -15.91 0.18 -7.13
CA PHE A 340 -14.63 0.28 -7.85
C PHE A 340 -13.63 -0.85 -7.55
N VAL A 341 -13.67 -1.41 -6.34
CA VAL A 341 -12.79 -2.50 -5.88
C VAL A 341 -13.55 -3.84 -5.84
N GLY A 342 -14.86 -3.81 -5.59
CA GLY A 342 -15.73 -4.98 -5.54
C GLY A 342 -15.97 -5.55 -4.14
N HIS A 343 -15.45 -4.91 -3.10
CA HIS A 343 -15.68 -5.25 -1.69
C HIS A 343 -15.40 -4.03 -0.80
N SER A 344 -15.74 -4.13 0.48
CA SER A 344 -15.44 -3.11 1.49
C SER A 344 -14.92 -3.73 2.78
N SER A 345 -14.32 -2.92 3.64
CA SER A 345 -14.01 -3.29 5.01
C SER A 345 -15.16 -2.92 5.94
N ASN A 346 -15.28 -3.65 7.05
CA ASN A 346 -16.16 -3.27 8.16
C ASN A 346 -15.57 -2.10 8.97
N ASN A 347 -14.28 -1.81 8.78
CA ASN A 347 -13.60 -0.70 9.44
C ASN A 347 -14.08 0.64 8.87
N TYR A 348 -14.07 1.68 9.70
CA TYR A 348 -14.49 3.04 9.36
C TYR A 348 -13.46 3.77 8.48
N ILE A 349 -13.21 3.21 7.30
CA ILE A 349 -12.28 3.73 6.29
C ILE A 349 -13.10 4.34 5.16
N TYR A 350 -12.86 5.61 4.87
CA TYR A 350 -13.58 6.34 3.83
C TYR A 350 -12.72 6.46 2.59
N THR A 351 -13.33 6.23 1.43
CA THR A 351 -12.62 6.26 0.15
C THR A 351 -13.33 7.18 -0.83
N TYR A 352 -12.56 7.83 -1.69
CA TYR A 352 -13.06 8.57 -2.83
C TYR A 352 -12.13 8.34 -4.03
N PHE A 353 -12.65 7.78 -5.12
CA PHE A 353 -11.84 7.43 -6.29
C PHE A 353 -12.06 8.43 -7.43
N PHE A 354 -10.97 9.02 -7.96
CA PHE A 354 -11.01 9.79 -9.21
C PHE A 354 -10.84 8.89 -10.43
N ASN A 355 -10.29 7.69 -10.23
CA ASN A 355 -10.03 6.71 -11.27
C ASN A 355 -11.14 5.65 -11.36
N LEU A 356 -11.31 5.06 -12.55
CA LEU A 356 -12.31 4.02 -12.77
C LEU A 356 -11.89 2.65 -12.23
N TYR A 357 -10.59 2.38 -12.15
CA TYR A 357 -10.04 1.09 -11.77
C TYR A 357 -8.88 1.25 -10.78
N PRO A 358 -9.14 1.52 -9.49
CA PRO A 358 -8.10 1.70 -8.47
C PRO A 358 -7.24 0.46 -8.23
N ASN A 359 -7.78 -0.74 -8.47
CA ASN A 359 -7.03 -2.00 -8.41
C ASN A 359 -6.14 -2.25 -9.63
N ASN A 360 -6.30 -1.47 -10.71
CA ASN A 360 -5.48 -1.64 -11.91
C ASN A 360 -4.09 -1.04 -11.68
N LYS A 361 -3.09 -1.91 -11.68
CA LYS A 361 -1.69 -1.58 -11.36
C LYS A 361 -0.88 -1.13 -12.59
N THR A 362 -1.43 -1.24 -13.81
CA THR A 362 -0.69 -0.97 -15.05
C THR A 362 -1.17 0.26 -15.79
N GLN A 363 -2.48 0.47 -15.85
CA GLN A 363 -3.07 1.50 -16.71
C GLN A 363 -3.85 2.52 -15.87
N PRO A 364 -3.46 3.80 -15.88
CA PRO A 364 -4.27 4.88 -15.34
C PRO A 364 -5.65 4.92 -15.99
N SER A 365 -6.66 5.24 -15.18
CA SER A 365 -8.06 5.28 -15.59
C SER A 365 -8.79 6.51 -15.06
N GLY A 366 -8.06 7.57 -14.76
CA GLY A 366 -8.56 8.82 -14.20
C GLY A 366 -7.66 9.33 -13.09
N SER A 367 -7.65 10.65 -12.88
CA SER A 367 -6.93 11.32 -11.80
C SER A 367 -7.40 12.77 -11.70
N SER A 368 -7.25 13.39 -10.53
CA SER A 368 -7.39 14.83 -10.34
C SER A 368 -6.01 15.43 -10.07
N ASN A 369 -5.63 16.50 -10.77
CA ASN A 369 -4.29 17.09 -10.62
C ASN A 369 -4.28 18.15 -9.52
N PHE A 370 -3.69 17.83 -8.36
CA PHE A 370 -3.63 18.74 -7.22
C PHE A 370 -2.52 19.80 -7.33
N SER A 371 -1.55 19.66 -8.24
CA SER A 371 -0.46 20.65 -8.39
C SER A 371 -0.90 22.04 -8.85
N PHE A 372 -2.09 22.16 -9.45
CA PHE A 372 -2.61 23.44 -9.96
C PHE A 372 -3.93 23.85 -9.31
N MET A 373 -4.41 23.08 -8.34
CA MET A 373 -5.64 23.38 -7.63
C MET A 373 -5.29 24.09 -6.33
N ASN A 374 -5.53 25.40 -6.29
CA ASN A 374 -5.43 26.17 -5.05
C ASN A 374 -6.73 25.99 -4.23
N ASP A 375 -6.60 26.01 -2.91
CA ASP A 375 -7.69 25.93 -1.94
C ASP A 375 -8.56 24.65 -2.10
N SER A 376 -7.90 23.49 -2.25
CA SER A 376 -8.61 22.21 -2.24
C SER A 376 -8.95 21.81 -0.81
N ASN A 377 -10.24 21.69 -0.49
CA ASN A 377 -10.70 21.43 0.87
C ASN A 377 -11.57 20.19 0.97
N LEU A 378 -11.31 19.34 1.96
CA LEU A 378 -12.19 18.25 2.37
C LEU A 378 -12.97 18.68 3.61
N VAL A 379 -14.27 18.87 3.47
CA VAL A 379 -15.16 19.28 4.55
C VAL A 379 -15.85 18.05 5.13
N LEU A 380 -15.67 17.83 6.43
CA LEU A 380 -16.22 16.69 7.17
C LEU A 380 -17.30 17.17 8.13
N SER A 381 -18.45 16.49 8.10
CA SER A 381 -19.54 16.64 9.07
C SER A 381 -19.55 15.43 9.99
N LEU A 382 -19.26 15.66 11.27
CA LEU A 382 -19.04 14.65 12.30
C LEU A 382 -20.29 14.47 13.19
N ILE A 383 -20.37 13.36 13.91
CA ILE A 383 -21.43 13.16 14.92
C ILE A 383 -21.20 14.06 16.15
N ASP A 384 -22.29 14.34 16.88
CA ASP A 384 -22.22 15.13 18.11
C ASP A 384 -21.44 14.41 19.21
N ASN A 385 -20.81 15.19 20.11
CA ASN A 385 -20.11 14.71 21.30
C ASN A 385 -18.96 13.72 21.03
N LEU A 386 -18.26 13.86 19.89
CA LEU A 386 -17.02 13.12 19.69
C LEU A 386 -15.93 13.55 20.67
N PRO A 387 -15.09 12.59 21.13
CA PRO A 387 -13.85 12.90 21.83
C PRO A 387 -12.90 13.67 20.90
N GLU A 388 -11.71 14.02 21.40
CA GLU A 388 -10.65 14.47 20.53
C GLU A 388 -10.24 13.34 19.55
N MET A 389 -10.23 13.70 18.25
CA MET A 389 -9.95 12.78 17.15
C MET A 389 -8.70 13.23 16.41
N GLU A 390 -8.16 12.33 15.59
CA GLU A 390 -7.06 12.53 14.68
C GLU A 390 -7.51 12.04 13.30
N LEU A 391 -7.38 12.88 12.29
CA LEU A 391 -7.62 12.52 10.90
C LEU A 391 -6.30 12.14 10.24
N HIS A 392 -6.28 11.00 9.58
CA HIS A 392 -5.23 10.63 8.64
C HIS A 392 -5.83 10.60 7.24
N LEU A 393 -5.39 11.53 6.38
CA LEU A 393 -5.81 11.64 4.99
C LEU A 393 -4.64 11.28 4.09
N TYR A 394 -4.85 10.31 3.20
CA TYR A 394 -3.88 9.82 2.24
C TYR A 394 -4.32 10.13 0.81
N ALA A 395 -3.38 10.59 0.00
CA ALA A 395 -3.53 10.75 -1.43
C ALA A 395 -2.52 9.86 -2.14
N VAL A 396 -2.98 9.07 -3.11
CA VAL A 396 -2.10 8.26 -3.97
C VAL A 396 -2.02 8.93 -5.32
N ASN A 397 -0.83 9.41 -5.70
CA ASN A 397 -0.61 10.08 -6.97
C ASN A 397 0.24 9.25 -7.93
N TYR A 398 0.11 9.57 -9.22
CA TYR A 398 1.02 9.09 -10.25
C TYR A 398 2.25 9.99 -10.36
N ASN A 399 3.39 9.38 -10.70
CA ASN A 399 4.62 10.06 -11.08
C ASN A 399 5.40 9.19 -12.07
N MET A 400 6.47 9.71 -12.67
CA MET A 400 7.30 8.98 -13.62
C MET A 400 8.70 8.81 -13.04
N MET A 401 9.17 7.56 -13.00
CA MET A 401 10.56 7.23 -12.74
C MET A 401 11.27 7.03 -14.08
N ASN A 402 12.25 7.85 -14.36
CA ASN A 402 13.11 7.71 -15.52
C ASN A 402 14.42 7.04 -15.12
N ILE A 403 14.95 6.21 -16.03
CA ILE A 403 16.25 5.57 -15.86
C ILE A 403 17.01 5.72 -17.18
N ASP A 404 18.20 6.30 -17.10
CA ASP A 404 19.12 6.41 -18.23
C ASP A 404 20.57 6.29 -17.75
N LYS A 405 21.40 5.60 -18.53
CA LYS A 405 22.84 5.44 -18.31
C LYS A 405 23.24 5.14 -16.84
N GLY A 406 22.55 4.20 -16.19
CA GLY A 406 22.87 3.78 -14.83
C GLY A 406 22.30 4.67 -13.72
N THR A 407 21.56 5.73 -14.05
CA THR A 407 21.03 6.72 -13.11
C THR A 407 19.52 6.80 -13.22
N SER A 408 18.84 6.92 -12.09
CA SER A 408 17.40 7.12 -12.00
C SER A 408 17.04 8.47 -11.38
N TRP A 409 15.91 9.03 -11.80
CA TRP A 409 15.33 10.24 -11.24
C TRP A 409 13.81 10.24 -11.38
N LEU A 410 13.15 11.00 -10.49
CA LEU A 410 11.73 11.33 -10.62
C LEU A 410 11.57 12.49 -11.59
N GLU A 411 10.57 12.43 -12.46
CA GLU A 411 10.21 13.56 -13.32
C GLU A 411 9.80 14.79 -12.49
N TYR A 412 9.07 14.55 -11.41
CA TYR A 412 8.66 15.58 -10.46
C TYR A 412 9.06 15.22 -9.04
N ILE A 413 9.74 16.14 -8.34
CA ILE A 413 10.22 15.93 -6.96
C ILE A 413 9.15 16.47 -6.00
N LEU A 414 8.65 15.63 -5.09
CA LEU A 414 7.78 16.08 -3.99
C LEU A 414 8.51 17.20 -3.22
N SER A 415 8.00 18.43 -3.30
CA SER A 415 8.44 19.50 -2.41
C SER A 415 7.95 19.15 -1.01
N ASN A 416 8.90 18.94 -0.08
CA ASN A 416 8.62 18.65 1.33
C ASN A 416 7.80 19.75 2.00
#